data_AF-A0AA43UFG9-F1
#
_entry.id   AF-A0AA43UFG9-F1
#
_cell.length_a   1.000
_cell.length_b   1.000
_cell.length_c   1.000
_cell.angle_alpha   90.00
_cell.angle_beta   90.00
_cell.angle_gamma   90.00
#
_symmetry.space_group_name_H-M   'P 1'
#
loop_
_entity.id
_entity.type
_entity.pdbx_description
1 polymer ?
#
loop_
_entity_poly.entity_id
_entity_poly.type
_entity_poly.pdbx_seq_one_letter_code
_entity_poly.pdbx_strand_id
1 'polypeptide(L)'
;MTLVACTCPHCGGEVKMEDTLATGFCTYCGRQIINDKAIVGDIKVKMDRTSEVVNILRLAKYSMYDGDLYGAQALLGKAMQMDADNADVWYMDAVFDKKNAKNDIIRAKSLKSYGVFTEEDMNSYKTLTRSGGQGLFITCTIITFFSIFFSVPFAIIFEKFYLIPIIMFCGMLLTVLSAVNMMRLKKKNVPIPSPRNEMDDEMRQAIKDELRKQ
;
A
#
# COMPACT_ATOMS: atom_id res chain seq x y z
N MET A 1 42.95 -11.46 35.42
CA MET A 1 41.52 -11.74 35.18
C MET A 1 40.72 -10.84 36.10
N THR A 2 40.10 -9.81 35.55
CA THR A 2 39.26 -8.87 36.29
C THR A 2 37.81 -9.37 36.27
N LEU A 3 37.24 -9.62 37.44
CA LEU A 3 35.83 -9.99 37.57
C LEU A 3 35.03 -8.69 37.70
N VAL A 4 34.07 -8.49 36.82
CA VAL A 4 33.15 -7.36 36.86
C VAL A 4 31.88 -7.78 37.59
N ALA A 5 31.50 -7.01 38.60
CA ALA A 5 30.20 -7.13 39.23
C ALA A 5 29.13 -6.56 38.27
N CYS A 6 28.16 -7.40 37.89
CA CYS A 6 27.01 -7.02 37.09
C CYS A 6 25.71 -7.46 37.80
N THR A 7 24.68 -6.65 37.74
CA THR A 7 23.37 -6.96 38.34
C THR A 7 22.48 -7.63 37.29
N CYS A 8 21.84 -8.73 37.67
CA CYS A 8 20.90 -9.41 36.77
C CYS A 8 19.63 -8.54 36.58
N PRO A 9 19.25 -8.16 35.35
CA PRO A 9 18.06 -7.34 35.11
C PRO A 9 16.75 -8.07 35.44
N HIS A 10 16.78 -9.40 35.51
CA HIS A 10 15.58 -10.21 35.75
C HIS A 10 15.33 -10.52 37.24
N CYS A 11 16.38 -10.71 38.05
CA CYS A 11 16.22 -11.09 39.46
C CYS A 11 16.90 -10.14 40.45
N GLY A 12 17.60 -9.11 39.97
CA GLY A 12 18.34 -8.16 40.81
C GLY A 12 19.56 -8.74 41.53
N GLY A 13 19.90 -10.01 41.29
CA GLY A 13 21.05 -10.67 41.91
C GLY A 13 22.38 -10.14 41.38
N GLU A 14 23.34 -9.90 42.25
CA GLU A 14 24.70 -9.49 41.89
C GLU A 14 25.50 -10.72 41.44
N VAL A 15 25.92 -10.71 40.17
CA VAL A 15 26.67 -11.78 39.52
C VAL A 15 28.06 -11.26 39.16
N LYS A 16 29.09 -12.06 39.40
CA LYS A 16 30.47 -11.74 38.99
C LYS A 16 30.75 -12.46 37.67
N MET A 17 30.94 -11.70 36.59
CA MET A 17 31.30 -12.23 35.27
C MET A 17 32.71 -11.80 34.88
N GLU A 18 33.39 -12.59 34.08
CA GLU A 18 34.72 -12.24 33.57
C GLU A 18 34.59 -11.16 32.48
N ASP A 19 35.48 -10.17 32.51
CA ASP A 19 35.42 -8.98 31.63
C ASP A 19 35.47 -9.32 30.12
N THR A 20 36.03 -10.48 29.78
CA THR A 20 36.16 -10.96 28.39
C THR A 20 34.94 -11.70 27.85
N LEU A 21 34.00 -12.09 28.72
CA LEU A 21 32.82 -12.86 28.33
C LEU A 21 31.64 -11.91 28.06
N ALA A 22 31.22 -11.84 26.79
CA ALA A 22 30.08 -11.03 26.35
C ALA A 22 28.74 -11.54 26.93
N THR A 23 28.64 -12.84 27.22
CA THR A 23 27.44 -13.46 27.79
C THR A 23 27.80 -14.43 28.89
N GLY A 24 27.04 -14.45 29.97
CA GLY A 24 27.12 -15.47 31.02
C GLY A 24 25.73 -15.85 31.53
N PHE A 25 25.67 -16.74 32.52
CA PHE A 25 24.41 -17.17 33.12
C PHE A 25 24.30 -16.66 34.56
N CYS A 26 23.10 -16.21 34.94
CA CYS A 26 22.79 -15.87 36.31
C CYS A 26 22.81 -17.12 37.18
N THR A 27 23.62 -17.13 38.24
CA THR A 27 23.64 -18.23 39.23
C THR A 27 22.34 -18.33 40.02
N TYR A 28 21.55 -17.25 40.11
CA TYR A 28 20.31 -17.22 40.89
C TYR A 28 19.08 -17.64 40.08
N CYS A 29 18.93 -17.14 38.84
CA CYS A 29 17.74 -17.42 38.02
C CYS A 29 18.01 -18.28 36.77
N GLY A 30 19.26 -18.66 36.52
CA GLY A 30 19.65 -19.50 35.39
C GLY A 30 19.54 -18.86 34.01
N ARG A 31 19.10 -17.59 33.92
CA ARG A 31 18.94 -16.88 32.64
C ARG A 31 20.26 -16.29 32.15
N GLN A 32 20.40 -16.19 30.83
CA GLN A 32 21.54 -15.57 30.19
C GLN A 32 21.53 -14.05 30.46
N ILE A 33 22.69 -13.51 30.85
CA ILE A 33 22.94 -12.09 31.08
C ILE A 33 24.00 -11.65 30.06
N ILE A 34 23.78 -10.48 29.46
CA ILE A 34 24.73 -9.84 28.55
C ILE A 34 25.54 -8.83 29.36
N ASN A 35 26.87 -8.85 29.24
CA ASN A 35 27.73 -7.87 29.90
C ASN A 35 27.71 -6.56 29.09
N ASP A 36 26.99 -5.54 29.60
CA ASP A 36 26.87 -4.23 28.94
C ASP A 36 28.24 -3.55 28.72
N LYS A 37 29.27 -3.90 29.50
CA LYS A 37 30.64 -3.36 29.32
C LYS A 37 31.38 -3.98 28.13
N ALA A 38 30.94 -5.13 27.59
CA ALA A 38 31.53 -5.75 26.41
C ALA A 38 31.02 -5.12 25.09
N ILE A 39 29.96 -4.30 25.16
CA ILE A 39 29.40 -3.56 24.01
C ILE A 39 29.64 -2.07 24.22
N VAL A 40 30.90 -1.67 24.44
CA VAL A 40 31.30 -0.25 24.41
C VAL A 40 31.99 0.05 23.09
N GLY A 41 31.19 -0.02 22.04
CA GLY A 41 31.47 0.66 20.79
C GLY A 41 30.18 1.35 20.38
N ASP A 42 30.23 2.64 20.06
CA ASP A 42 29.13 3.33 19.39
C ASP A 42 28.90 2.66 18.04
N ILE A 43 28.14 1.57 18.01
CA ILE A 43 27.68 0.96 16.78
C ILE A 43 26.63 1.92 16.23
N LYS A 44 27.07 2.91 15.45
CA LYS A 44 26.21 3.72 14.59
C LYS A 44 25.64 2.79 13.51
N VAL A 45 24.67 1.95 13.89
CA VAL A 45 23.87 1.18 12.95
C VAL A 45 23.02 2.18 12.20
N LYS A 46 23.48 2.63 11.03
CA LYS A 46 22.60 3.21 10.02
C LYS A 46 21.67 2.08 9.59
N MET A 47 20.49 2.02 10.19
CA MET A 47 19.43 1.13 9.74
C MET A 47 19.00 1.63 8.37
N ASP A 48 19.57 1.04 7.32
CA ASP A 48 19.16 1.31 5.95
C ASP A 48 17.77 0.68 5.74
N ARG A 49 16.74 1.52 5.73
CA ARG A 49 15.35 1.10 5.55
C ARG A 49 14.94 1.07 4.07
N THR A 50 15.85 1.37 3.15
CA THR A 50 15.54 1.43 1.71
C THR A 50 14.93 0.13 1.20
N SER A 51 15.48 -1.03 1.59
CA SER A 51 14.97 -2.34 1.20
C SER A 51 13.55 -2.61 1.71
N GLU A 52 13.22 -2.12 2.92
CA GLU A 52 11.89 -2.26 3.50
C GLU A 52 10.86 -1.40 2.73
N VAL A 53 11.24 -0.16 2.40
CA VAL A 53 10.41 0.76 1.59
C VAL A 53 10.14 0.17 0.20
N VAL A 54 11.19 -0.31 -0.48
CA VAL A 54 11.06 -0.94 -1.81
C VAL A 54 10.13 -2.15 -1.77
N ASN A 55 10.25 -3.00 -0.75
CA ASN A 55 9.37 -4.16 -0.60
C ASN A 55 7.90 -3.76 -0.39
N ILE A 56 7.64 -2.71 0.39
CA ILE A 56 6.28 -2.20 0.61
C ILE A 56 5.71 -1.58 -0.68
N LEU A 57 6.53 -0.88 -1.47
CA LEU A 57 6.13 -0.35 -2.78
C LEU A 57 5.80 -1.47 -3.77
N ARG A 58 6.59 -2.55 -3.78
CA ARG A 58 6.28 -3.76 -4.58
C ARG A 58 4.94 -4.36 -4.17
N LEU A 59 4.69 -4.51 -2.87
CA LEU A 59 3.40 -5.00 -2.36
C LEU A 59 2.23 -4.09 -2.77
N ALA A 60 2.42 -2.77 -2.76
CA ALA A 60 1.42 -1.82 -3.25
C ALA A 60 1.14 -2.03 -4.75
N LYS A 61 2.19 -2.27 -5.57
CA LYS A 61 2.08 -2.55 -7.00
C LYS A 61 1.25 -3.82 -7.27
N TYR A 62 1.49 -4.89 -6.52
CA TYR A 62 0.68 -6.11 -6.57
C TYR A 62 -0.78 -5.84 -6.17
N SER A 63 -1.00 -5.09 -5.08
CA SER A 63 -2.36 -4.74 -4.62
C SER A 63 -3.15 -3.94 -5.67
N MET A 64 -2.48 -3.00 -6.36
CA MET A 64 -3.06 -2.25 -7.47
C MET A 64 -3.43 -3.14 -8.66
N TYR A 65 -2.58 -4.12 -8.98
CA TYR A 65 -2.85 -5.10 -10.02
C TYR A 65 -4.08 -5.97 -9.70
N ASP A 66 -4.15 -6.46 -8.46
CA ASP A 66 -5.29 -7.22 -7.94
C ASP A 66 -6.57 -6.37 -7.90
N GLY A 67 -6.43 -5.05 -7.85
CA GLY A 67 -7.52 -4.09 -7.84
C GLY A 67 -7.99 -3.75 -6.42
N ASP A 68 -7.21 -4.14 -5.40
CA ASP A 68 -7.41 -3.69 -4.04
C ASP A 68 -6.79 -2.30 -3.86
N LEU A 69 -7.58 -1.28 -4.19
CA LEU A 69 -7.16 0.12 -4.12
C LEU A 69 -6.98 0.60 -2.68
N TYR A 70 -7.79 0.08 -1.75
CA TYR A 70 -7.70 0.45 -0.34
C TYR A 70 -6.43 -0.12 0.28
N GLY A 71 -6.14 -1.39 0.02
CA GLY A 71 -4.88 -2.02 0.44
C GLY A 71 -3.66 -1.33 -0.17
N ALA A 72 -3.71 -1.02 -1.48
CA ALA A 72 -2.64 -0.28 -2.15
C ALA A 72 -2.40 1.11 -1.53
N GLN A 73 -3.46 1.87 -1.25
CA GLN A 73 -3.34 3.20 -0.64
C GLN A 73 -2.78 3.12 0.79
N ALA A 74 -3.20 2.12 1.58
CA ALA A 74 -2.68 1.92 2.93
C ALA A 74 -1.17 1.57 2.91
N LEU A 75 -0.75 0.70 1.99
CA LEU A 75 0.67 0.35 1.79
C LEU A 75 1.50 1.56 1.35
N LEU A 76 0.97 2.40 0.45
CA LEU A 76 1.63 3.64 0.05
C LEU A 76 1.73 4.65 1.18
N GLY A 77 0.68 4.80 1.99
CA GLY A 77 0.73 5.63 3.19
C GLY A 77 1.80 5.15 4.17
N LYS A 78 1.96 3.82 4.32
CA LYS A 78 3.05 3.23 5.11
C LYS A 78 4.42 3.54 4.50
N ALA A 79 4.59 3.42 3.18
CA ALA A 79 5.82 3.78 2.49
C ALA A 79 6.18 5.26 2.71
N MET A 80 5.20 6.16 2.62
CA MET A 80 5.35 7.59 2.85
C MET A 80 5.79 7.92 4.29
N GLN A 81 5.28 7.19 5.29
CA GLN A 81 5.66 7.37 6.69
C GLN A 81 7.11 6.93 6.96
N MET A 82 7.62 5.96 6.22
CA MET A 82 9.00 5.50 6.35
C MET A 82 9.98 6.42 5.61
N ASP A 83 9.60 6.86 4.40
CA ASP A 83 10.40 7.72 3.55
C ASP A 83 9.52 8.66 2.72
N ALA A 84 9.41 9.90 3.21
CA ALA A 84 8.62 10.94 2.57
C ALA A 84 9.36 11.59 1.37
N ASP A 85 10.68 11.43 1.30
CA ASP A 85 11.54 12.05 0.27
C ASP A 85 11.70 11.14 -0.96
N ASN A 86 10.85 10.11 -1.09
CA ASN A 86 10.82 9.20 -2.22
C ASN A 86 9.81 9.63 -3.29
N ALA A 87 10.28 9.80 -4.52
CA ALA A 87 9.46 10.18 -5.67
C ALA A 87 8.36 9.14 -5.99
N ASP A 88 8.65 7.85 -5.84
CA ASP A 88 7.76 6.74 -6.23
C ASP A 88 6.41 6.81 -5.48
N VAL A 89 6.47 7.21 -4.21
CA VAL A 89 5.30 7.38 -3.35
C VAL A 89 4.43 8.52 -3.86
N TRP A 90 5.02 9.67 -4.20
CA TRP A 90 4.29 10.84 -4.69
C TRP A 90 3.70 10.64 -6.08
N TYR A 91 4.37 9.90 -6.95
CA TYR A 91 3.81 9.52 -8.25
C TYR A 91 2.53 8.71 -8.10
N MET A 92 2.51 7.74 -7.18
CA MET A 92 1.33 6.93 -6.93
C MET A 92 0.27 7.68 -6.11
N ASP A 93 0.66 8.54 -5.18
CA ASP A 93 -0.28 9.39 -4.45
C ASP A 93 -1.06 10.30 -5.40
N ALA A 94 -0.40 10.87 -6.43
CA ALA A 94 -1.06 11.63 -7.49
C ALA A 94 -2.10 10.83 -8.30
N VAL A 95 -2.01 9.49 -8.32
CA VAL A 95 -3.03 8.63 -8.93
C VAL A 95 -4.28 8.59 -8.06
N PHE A 96 -4.11 8.48 -6.74
CA PHE A 96 -5.23 8.41 -5.78
C PHE A 96 -5.83 9.80 -5.54
N ASP A 97 -5.02 10.83 -5.27
CA ASP A 97 -5.45 12.20 -5.04
C ASP A 97 -5.39 13.06 -6.31
N LYS A 98 -6.46 12.98 -7.10
CA LYS A 98 -6.61 13.79 -8.32
C LYS A 98 -6.66 15.29 -8.08
N LYS A 99 -7.00 15.75 -6.86
CA LYS A 99 -7.10 17.19 -6.57
C LYS A 99 -5.71 17.80 -6.48
N ASN A 100 -4.76 17.08 -5.86
CA ASN A 100 -3.40 17.56 -5.65
C ASN A 100 -2.37 17.00 -6.62
N ALA A 101 -2.76 16.06 -7.50
CA ALA A 101 -1.90 15.37 -8.46
C ALA A 101 -0.85 16.25 -9.18
N LYS A 102 -1.19 17.49 -9.58
CA LYS A 102 -0.24 18.39 -10.24
C LYS A 102 0.94 18.75 -9.31
N ASN A 103 0.64 19.08 -8.05
CA ASN A 103 1.64 19.46 -7.06
C ASN A 103 2.48 18.25 -6.67
N ASP A 104 1.86 17.09 -6.54
CA ASP A 104 2.56 15.86 -6.15
C ASP A 104 3.50 15.36 -7.25
N ILE A 105 3.12 15.51 -8.53
CA ILE A 105 4.03 15.22 -9.66
C ILE A 105 5.22 16.19 -9.69
N ILE A 106 4.99 17.48 -9.42
CA ILE A 106 6.08 18.47 -9.34
C ILE A 106 7.03 18.12 -8.20
N ARG A 107 6.49 17.75 -7.04
CA ARG A 107 7.26 17.29 -5.89
C ARG A 107 8.07 16.03 -6.22
N ALA A 108 7.44 15.01 -6.81
CA ALA A 108 8.09 13.76 -7.18
C ALA A 108 9.31 13.97 -8.08
N LYS A 109 9.24 14.89 -9.06
CA LYS A 109 10.36 15.17 -9.97
C LYS A 109 11.62 15.71 -9.31
N SER A 110 11.49 16.31 -8.12
CA SER A 110 12.63 16.83 -7.34
C SER A 110 13.26 15.80 -6.39
N LEU A 111 12.60 14.65 -6.22
CA LEU A 111 12.94 13.66 -5.20
C LEU A 111 13.70 12.47 -5.78
N LYS A 112 14.35 11.70 -4.91
CA LYS A 112 15.04 10.48 -5.31
C LYS A 112 14.00 9.38 -5.56
N SER A 113 14.13 8.67 -6.68
CA SER A 113 13.29 7.52 -7.01
C SER A 113 14.02 6.21 -6.68
N TYR A 114 13.28 5.20 -6.24
CA TYR A 114 13.78 3.83 -6.09
C TYR A 114 13.53 2.96 -7.32
N GLY A 115 12.79 3.48 -8.32
CA GLY A 115 12.55 2.80 -9.59
C GLY A 115 11.43 1.75 -9.54
N VAL A 116 10.68 1.66 -8.44
CA VAL A 116 9.54 0.73 -8.34
C VAL A 116 8.34 1.25 -9.13
N PHE A 117 8.14 2.57 -9.07
CA PHE A 117 7.11 3.30 -9.79
C PHE A 117 7.71 4.45 -10.59
N THR A 118 7.47 4.44 -11.90
CA THR A 118 7.94 5.49 -12.82
C THR A 118 6.81 6.47 -13.19
N GLU A 119 7.18 7.60 -13.80
CA GLU A 119 6.21 8.55 -14.36
C GLU A 119 5.33 7.91 -15.45
N GLU A 120 5.88 6.93 -16.19
CA GLU A 120 5.14 6.16 -17.19
C GLU A 120 4.09 5.23 -16.54
N ASP A 121 4.50 4.53 -15.48
CA ASP A 121 3.61 3.69 -14.69
C ASP A 121 2.42 4.51 -14.17
N MET A 122 2.67 5.68 -13.58
CA MET A 122 1.63 6.58 -13.07
C MET A 122 0.54 6.88 -14.12
N ASN A 123 0.92 7.10 -15.38
CA ASN A 123 -0.05 7.33 -16.45
C ASN A 123 -0.92 6.10 -16.76
N SER A 124 -0.37 4.89 -16.64
CA SER A 124 -1.15 3.65 -16.77
C SER A 124 -2.16 3.51 -15.62
N TYR A 125 -1.73 3.81 -14.40
CA TYR A 125 -2.54 3.70 -13.18
C TYR A 125 -3.62 4.80 -13.04
N LYS A 126 -3.54 5.94 -13.75
CA LYS A 126 -4.58 6.99 -13.74
C LYS A 126 -6.00 6.49 -14.04
N THR A 127 -6.10 5.41 -14.81
CA THR A 127 -7.39 4.80 -15.20
C THR A 127 -7.98 3.89 -14.11
N LEU A 128 -7.18 3.49 -13.12
CA LEU A 128 -7.51 2.49 -12.11
C LEU A 128 -8.60 2.96 -11.13
N THR A 129 -8.69 4.26 -10.86
CA THR A 129 -9.53 4.80 -9.78
C THR A 129 -11.02 4.96 -10.13
N ARG A 130 -11.51 4.36 -11.22
CA ARG A 130 -12.90 4.60 -11.67
C ARG A 130 -13.91 3.66 -10.99
N SER A 131 -13.98 3.73 -9.66
CA SER A 131 -15.03 3.10 -8.84
C SER A 131 -16.43 3.74 -9.02
N GLY A 132 -16.51 4.88 -9.72
CA GLY A 132 -17.77 5.60 -9.97
C GLY A 132 -18.85 4.77 -10.68
N GLY A 133 -18.50 3.68 -11.36
CA GLY A 133 -19.48 2.77 -11.96
C GLY A 133 -20.37 2.04 -10.93
N GLN A 134 -19.82 1.68 -9.76
CA GLN A 134 -20.58 0.97 -8.72
C GLN A 134 -21.59 1.87 -8.02
N GLY A 135 -21.18 3.09 -7.65
CA GLY A 135 -22.08 4.05 -7.00
C GLY A 135 -23.28 4.41 -7.89
N LEU A 136 -23.04 4.64 -9.18
CA LEU A 136 -24.08 4.98 -10.15
C LEU A 136 -25.05 3.81 -10.38
N PHE A 137 -24.56 2.57 -10.41
CA PHE A 137 -25.42 1.39 -10.48
C PHE A 137 -26.30 1.23 -9.23
N ILE A 138 -25.74 1.40 -8.03
CA ILE A 138 -26.49 1.31 -6.78
C ILE A 138 -27.56 2.40 -6.71
N THR A 139 -27.23 3.66 -7.03
CA THR A 139 -28.20 4.76 -7.01
C THR A 139 -29.31 4.57 -8.03
N CYS A 140 -29.00 4.15 -9.26
CA CYS A 140 -30.02 3.82 -10.26
C CYS A 140 -30.95 2.68 -9.81
N THR A 141 -30.41 1.65 -9.15
CA THR A 141 -31.21 0.53 -8.64
C THR A 141 -32.15 0.98 -7.51
N ILE A 142 -31.67 1.84 -6.61
CA ILE A 142 -32.49 2.39 -5.53
C ILE A 142 -33.60 3.30 -6.07
N ILE A 143 -33.26 4.22 -6.99
CA ILE A 143 -34.23 5.14 -7.59
C ILE A 143 -35.34 4.36 -8.31
N THR A 144 -34.99 3.34 -9.08
CA THR A 144 -35.97 2.54 -9.82
C THR A 144 -36.90 1.75 -8.91
N PHE A 145 -36.39 1.20 -7.80
CA PHE A 145 -37.21 0.59 -6.78
C PHE A 145 -38.24 1.57 -6.20
N PHE A 146 -37.79 2.73 -5.71
CA PHE A 146 -38.71 3.74 -5.15
C PHE A 146 -39.70 4.30 -6.18
N SER A 147 -39.28 4.46 -7.44
CA SER A 147 -40.15 4.94 -8.53
C SER A 147 -41.37 4.04 -8.73
N ILE A 148 -41.20 2.73 -8.60
CA ILE A 148 -42.30 1.75 -8.72
C ILE A 148 -43.27 1.92 -7.55
N PHE A 149 -42.77 2.04 -6.31
CA PHE A 149 -43.61 2.25 -5.13
C PHE A 149 -44.45 3.53 -5.20
N PHE A 150 -43.87 4.64 -5.67
CA PHE A 150 -44.63 5.90 -5.83
C PHE A 150 -45.59 5.88 -7.03
N SER A 151 -45.32 5.08 -8.06
CA SER A 151 -46.17 4.98 -9.24
C SER A 151 -47.53 4.33 -8.97
N VAL A 152 -47.62 3.39 -8.02
CA VAL A 152 -48.85 2.66 -7.68
C VAL A 152 -49.95 3.58 -7.12
N PRO A 153 -49.72 4.35 -6.03
CA PRO A 153 -50.74 5.26 -5.51
C PRO A 153 -51.07 6.37 -6.51
N PHE A 154 -50.09 6.85 -7.27
CA PHE A 154 -50.33 7.86 -8.31
C PHE A 154 -51.24 7.33 -9.43
N ALA A 155 -51.02 6.09 -9.89
CA ALA A 155 -51.85 5.47 -10.91
C ALA A 155 -53.30 5.27 -10.44
N ILE A 156 -53.51 4.97 -9.16
CA ILE A 156 -54.85 4.84 -8.55
C ILE A 156 -55.56 6.19 -8.49
N ILE A 157 -54.87 7.25 -8.05
CA ILE A 157 -55.48 8.60 -7.89
C ILE A 157 -55.88 9.21 -9.24
N PHE A 158 -55.08 9.02 -10.28
CA PHE A 158 -55.27 9.67 -11.58
C PHE A 158 -55.85 8.75 -12.67
N GLU A 159 -56.18 7.49 -12.33
CA GLU A 159 -56.64 6.44 -13.27
C GLU A 159 -55.67 6.21 -14.46
N LYS A 160 -54.38 6.48 -14.26
CA LYS A 160 -53.33 6.37 -15.29
C LYS A 160 -52.52 5.08 -15.14
N PHE A 161 -53.17 3.92 -15.23
CA PHE A 161 -52.52 2.61 -15.06
C PHE A 161 -51.41 2.30 -16.06
N TYR A 162 -51.42 2.91 -17.25
CA TYR A 162 -50.37 2.74 -18.26
C TYR A 162 -49.01 3.32 -17.83
N LEU A 163 -48.94 4.18 -16.80
CA LEU A 163 -47.68 4.74 -16.30
C LEU A 163 -46.81 3.70 -15.59
N ILE A 164 -47.42 2.69 -14.95
CA ILE A 164 -46.70 1.65 -14.20
C ILE A 164 -45.74 0.85 -15.10
N PRO A 165 -46.19 0.24 -16.24
CA PRO A 165 -45.28 -0.50 -17.12
C PRO A 165 -44.23 0.40 -17.79
N ILE A 166 -44.54 1.67 -18.06
CA ILE A 166 -43.58 2.64 -18.64
C ILE A 166 -42.44 2.92 -17.66
N ILE A 167 -42.76 3.21 -16.40
CA ILE A 167 -41.76 3.49 -15.35
C ILE A 167 -40.91 2.25 -15.10
N MET A 168 -41.52 1.06 -15.08
CA MET A 168 -40.79 -0.21 -14.91
C MET A 168 -39.81 -0.46 -16.07
N PHE A 169 -40.22 -0.22 -17.32
CA PHE A 169 -39.36 -0.39 -18.49
C PHE A 169 -38.21 0.62 -18.51
N CYS A 170 -38.49 1.90 -18.26
CA CYS A 170 -37.46 2.94 -18.15
C CYS A 170 -36.47 2.61 -17.02
N GLY A 171 -36.96 2.11 -15.89
CA GLY A 171 -36.11 1.72 -14.77
C GLY A 171 -35.19 0.55 -15.10
N MET A 172 -35.71 -0.51 -15.72
CA MET A 172 -34.89 -1.64 -16.19
C MET A 172 -33.83 -1.20 -17.21
N LEU A 173 -34.19 -0.29 -18.12
CA LEU A 173 -33.26 0.17 -19.14
C LEU A 173 -32.10 0.99 -18.53
N LEU A 174 -32.40 1.82 -17.52
CA LEU A 174 -31.40 2.58 -16.75
C LEU A 174 -30.45 1.66 -15.94
N THR A 175 -30.98 0.60 -15.31
CA THR A 175 -30.14 -0.35 -14.56
C THR A 175 -29.26 -1.19 -15.49
N VAL A 176 -29.76 -1.60 -16.66
CA VAL A 176 -28.96 -2.29 -17.68
C VAL A 176 -27.86 -1.39 -18.25
N LEU A 177 -28.17 -0.15 -18.59
CA LEU A 177 -27.17 0.81 -19.09
C LEU A 177 -26.07 1.09 -18.07
N SER A 178 -26.43 1.26 -16.79
CA SER A 178 -25.47 1.45 -15.71
C SER A 178 -24.62 0.20 -15.44
N ALA A 179 -25.20 -1.00 -15.54
CA ALA A 179 -24.46 -2.26 -15.45
C ALA A 179 -23.45 -2.44 -16.61
N VAL A 180 -23.84 -2.12 -17.84
CA VAL A 180 -22.94 -2.16 -19.00
C VAL A 180 -21.81 -1.14 -18.85
N ASN A 181 -22.11 0.07 -18.37
CA ASN A 181 -21.10 1.08 -18.07
C ASN A 181 -20.12 0.58 -17.00
N MET A 182 -20.61 -0.04 -15.92
CA MET A 182 -19.77 -0.63 -14.87
C MET A 182 -18.83 -1.71 -15.44
N MET A 183 -19.31 -2.60 -16.32
CA MET A 183 -18.48 -3.64 -16.93
C MET A 183 -17.40 -3.08 -17.86
N ARG A 184 -17.72 -2.04 -18.65
CA ARG A 184 -16.74 -1.39 -19.54
C ARG A 184 -15.57 -0.75 -18.78
N LEU A 185 -15.82 -0.26 -17.57
CA LEU A 185 -14.81 0.38 -16.73
C LEU A 185 -13.88 -0.60 -16.03
N LYS A 186 -14.18 -1.90 -16.07
CA LYS A 186 -13.38 -2.94 -15.44
C LYS A 186 -12.16 -3.38 -16.28
N LYS A 187 -11.97 -2.87 -17.50
CA LYS A 187 -10.77 -3.14 -18.30
C LYS A 187 -9.56 -2.48 -17.63
N LYS A 188 -8.84 -3.26 -16.83
CA LYS A 188 -7.62 -2.87 -16.13
C LYS A 188 -6.49 -2.67 -17.15
N ASN A 189 -6.06 -1.42 -17.37
CA ASN A 189 -4.82 -1.10 -18.07
C ASN A 189 -3.62 -1.09 -17.11
N VAL A 190 -3.60 -2.02 -16.16
CA VAL A 190 -2.53 -2.12 -15.17
C VAL A 190 -1.47 -3.08 -15.71
N PRO A 191 -0.20 -2.66 -15.83
CA PRO A 191 0.87 -3.56 -16.25
C PRO A 191 1.02 -4.72 -15.26
N ILE A 192 1.24 -5.93 -15.76
CA ILE A 192 1.45 -7.11 -14.92
C ILE A 192 2.78 -6.92 -14.18
N PRO A 193 2.81 -6.93 -12.84
CA PRO A 193 4.06 -6.88 -12.10
C PRO A 193 4.84 -8.18 -12.40
N SER A 194 5.97 -8.06 -13.11
CA SER A 194 6.86 -9.19 -13.40
C SER A 194 7.82 -9.38 -12.22
N PRO A 195 7.81 -10.54 -11.53
CA PRO A 195 8.82 -10.86 -10.53
C PRO A 195 10.23 -10.99 -11.12
N ARG A 196 10.33 -11.12 -12.46
CA ARG A 196 11.52 -11.61 -13.16
C ARG A 196 12.54 -10.50 -13.48
N ASN A 197 12.11 -9.25 -13.64
CA ASN A 197 13.01 -8.20 -14.13
C ASN A 197 13.80 -7.52 -13.00
N GLU A 198 13.20 -7.34 -11.82
CA GLU A 198 13.85 -6.62 -10.71
C GLU A 198 14.97 -7.44 -10.05
N MET A 199 14.83 -8.77 -9.98
CA MET A 199 15.86 -9.68 -9.46
C MET A 199 17.01 -9.86 -10.46
N ASP A 200 16.73 -9.87 -11.77
CA ASP A 200 17.74 -9.91 -12.82
C ASP A 200 18.51 -8.58 -12.94
N ASP A 201 17.85 -7.44 -12.67
CA ASP A 201 18.48 -6.12 -12.68
C ASP A 201 19.35 -5.90 -11.42
N GLU A 202 18.90 -6.29 -10.22
CA GLU A 202 19.74 -6.30 -9.01
C GLU A 202 20.95 -7.23 -9.19
N MET A 203 20.77 -8.41 -9.79
CA MET A 203 21.87 -9.34 -10.11
C MET A 203 22.82 -8.77 -11.19
N ARG A 204 22.30 -8.09 -12.22
CA ARG A 204 23.12 -7.39 -13.23
C ARG A 204 23.86 -6.19 -12.63
N GLN A 205 23.27 -5.47 -11.69
CA GLN A 205 23.90 -4.35 -10.99
C GLN A 205 25.04 -4.87 -10.10
N ALA A 206 24.80 -5.93 -9.32
CA ALA A 206 25.81 -6.58 -8.50
C ALA A 206 27.01 -7.06 -9.34
N ILE A 207 26.75 -7.72 -10.47
CA ILE A 207 27.79 -8.15 -11.42
C ILE A 207 28.57 -6.95 -11.99
N LYS A 208 27.91 -5.84 -12.33
CA LYS A 208 28.57 -4.62 -12.84
C LYS A 208 29.43 -3.94 -11.78
N ASP A 209 29.00 -3.92 -10.53
CA ASP A 209 29.74 -3.31 -9.43
C ASP A 209 30.96 -4.15 -9.01
N GLU A 210 30.87 -5.47 -9.18
CA GLU A 210 31.98 -6.40 -8.97
C GLU A 210 33.02 -6.28 -10.09
N LEU A 211 32.58 -6.10 -11.34
CA LEU A 211 33.44 -5.81 -12.50
C LEU A 211 34.14 -4.44 -12.45
N ARG A 212 33.61 -3.47 -11.69
CA ARG A 212 34.27 -2.15 -11.47
C ARG A 212 35.31 -2.17 -10.35
N LYS A 213 35.32 -3.21 -9.52
CA LYS A 213 36.26 -3.37 -8.40
C LYS A 213 37.50 -4.20 -8.76
N GLN A 214 37.49 -4.86 -9.93
CA GLN A 214 38.66 -5.46 -10.57
C GLN A 214 39.34 -4.45 -11.50
#